data_AF-A0A2X0V9D7-F1
#
_entry.id   AF-A0A2X0V9D7-F1
#
_cell.length_a   1.000
_cell.length_b   1.000
_cell.length_c   1.000
_cell.angle_alpha   90.00
_cell.angle_beta   90.00
_cell.angle_gamma   90.00
#
_symmetry.space_group_name_H-M   'P 1'
#
loop_
_entity.id
_entity.type
_entity.pdbx_description
1 polymer ?
#
loop_
_entity_poly.entity_id
_entity_poly.type
_entity_poly.pdbx_seq_one_letter_code
_entity_poly.pdbx_strand_id
1 'polypeptide(L)'
;MIKNDSSGFKSDMHGFIKGFAYLFIIGVVIFTIYMVLCLFRISSYAFFTYDSYNNIPYNRVGLLLGTSSNISPGRPNEFFTNRILAASTLYKKNKIDYILVSGDNRHPSYNEPREMTRALIKSGVPAKRIISDYAGFRTIDSIIRAKSVFMLNELTIISQDFHNERALFIAKANGINAIAFNASNPVSEVANFKVEVREFFARIMCVFDIYFLNSQPKFLGEPIAIGDAAMPKQPTDKAKLPTSKLKRPSLSVAGLKQKRIEDMRHLAKQPTDSALMLRQQQEARLRLKHMLETEDKLERQSVPLLPVTVPKKEEVSNSHGDPWD
;
A
#
# COMPACT_ATOMS: atom_id res chain seq x y z
N MET A 1 -33.75 58.80 18.20
CA MET A 1 -33.97 57.83 17.10
C MET A 1 -32.61 57.25 16.72
N ILE A 2 -32.22 56.13 17.34
CA ILE A 2 -30.93 55.50 17.11
C ILE A 2 -31.03 54.78 15.75
N LYS A 3 -30.38 55.32 14.71
CA LYS A 3 -30.29 54.64 13.41
C LYS A 3 -29.53 53.34 13.61
N ASN A 4 -30.20 52.24 13.30
CA ASN A 4 -29.69 50.90 13.42
C ASN A 4 -28.63 50.68 12.34
N ASP A 5 -27.34 50.82 12.69
CA ASP A 5 -26.16 50.70 11.81
C ASP A 5 -25.83 49.24 11.43
N SER A 6 -26.89 48.47 11.17
CA SER A 6 -26.82 47.06 10.81
C SER A 6 -26.34 46.82 9.38
N SER A 7 -26.30 47.87 8.54
CA SER A 7 -25.86 47.79 7.14
C SER A 7 -24.34 47.79 6.99
N GLY A 8 -23.61 48.61 7.76
CA GLY A 8 -22.14 48.64 7.74
C GLY A 8 -21.54 47.34 8.28
N PHE A 9 -22.10 46.82 9.38
CA PHE A 9 -21.68 45.54 9.94
C PHE A 9 -21.85 44.36 8.97
N LYS A 10 -22.93 44.34 8.17
CA LYS A 10 -23.17 43.29 7.17
C LYS A 10 -22.20 43.37 5.98
N SER A 11 -21.85 44.57 5.50
CA SER A 11 -20.87 44.74 4.42
C SER A 11 -19.47 44.34 4.85
N ASP A 12 -19.07 44.73 6.07
CA ASP A 12 -17.75 44.42 6.62
C ASP A 12 -17.60 42.92 6.90
N MET A 13 -18.64 42.29 7.46
CA MET A 13 -18.73 40.84 7.63
C MET A 13 -18.60 40.10 6.30
N HIS A 14 -19.25 40.59 5.24
CA HIS A 14 -19.19 39.96 3.92
C HIS A 14 -17.79 40.09 3.28
N GLY A 15 -17.12 41.23 3.46
CA GLY A 15 -15.73 41.43 3.05
C GLY A 15 -14.75 40.49 3.78
N PHE A 16 -14.92 40.36 5.09
CA PHE A 16 -14.14 39.43 5.91
C PHE A 16 -14.34 37.96 5.49
N ILE A 17 -15.59 37.54 5.29
CA ILE A 17 -15.91 36.16 4.83
C ILE A 17 -15.28 35.90 3.46
N LYS A 18 -15.34 36.87 2.53
CA LYS A 18 -14.69 36.74 1.21
C LYS A 18 -13.17 36.61 1.33
N GLY A 19 -12.54 37.42 2.18
CA GLY A 19 -11.10 37.32 2.46
C GLY A 19 -10.71 35.95 3.03
N PHE A 20 -11.47 35.46 4.01
CA PHE A 20 -11.25 34.13 4.58
C PHE A 20 -11.46 33.01 3.56
N ALA A 21 -12.53 33.09 2.75
CA ALA A 21 -12.78 32.13 1.68
C ALA A 21 -11.66 32.12 0.63
N TYR A 22 -11.12 33.29 0.26
CA TYR A 22 -9.99 33.40 -0.66
C TYR A 22 -8.71 32.77 -0.10
N LEU A 23 -8.38 33.05 1.17
CA LEU A 23 -7.24 32.42 1.86
C LEU A 23 -7.42 30.90 1.97
N PHE A 24 -8.63 30.44 2.26
CA PHE A 24 -8.95 29.00 2.30
C PHE A 24 -8.72 28.34 0.93
N ILE A 25 -9.21 28.96 -0.15
CA ILE A 25 -9.00 28.46 -1.52
C ILE A 25 -7.51 28.42 -1.85
N ILE A 26 -6.74 29.46 -1.53
CA ILE A 26 -5.28 29.46 -1.70
C ILE A 26 -4.65 28.30 -0.92
N GLY A 27 -5.05 28.10 0.33
CA GLY A 27 -4.56 27.00 1.17
C GLY A 27 -4.83 25.63 0.53
N VAL A 28 -6.03 25.40 0.00
CA VAL A 28 -6.41 24.17 -0.71
C VAL A 28 -5.57 23.99 -1.98
N VAL A 29 -5.35 25.05 -2.76
CA VAL A 29 -4.52 25.00 -3.98
C VAL A 29 -3.07 24.66 -3.64
N ILE A 30 -2.47 25.34 -2.65
CA ILE A 30 -1.10 25.06 -2.19
C ILE A 30 -0.98 23.62 -1.70
N PHE A 31 -1.93 23.16 -0.88
CA PHE A 31 -1.95 21.79 -0.40
C PHE A 31 -2.05 20.77 -1.54
N THR A 32 -2.91 21.04 -2.54
CA THR A 32 -3.05 20.17 -3.72
C THR A 32 -1.75 20.12 -4.53
N ILE A 33 -1.10 21.26 -4.73
CA ILE A 33 0.22 21.32 -5.40
C ILE A 33 1.26 20.52 -4.62
N TYR A 34 1.32 20.67 -3.29
CA TYR A 34 2.22 19.89 -2.44
C TYR A 34 1.99 18.37 -2.60
N MET A 35 0.73 17.92 -2.59
CA MET A 35 0.39 16.51 -2.78
C MET A 35 0.86 15.98 -4.13
N VAL A 36 0.62 16.73 -5.21
CA VAL A 36 1.07 16.37 -6.57
C VAL A 36 2.59 16.30 -6.64
N LEU A 37 3.31 17.26 -6.04
CA LEU A 37 4.77 17.26 -6.00
C LEU A 37 5.32 16.06 -5.21
N CYS A 38 4.71 15.69 -4.08
CA CYS A 38 5.10 14.51 -3.31
C CYS A 38 4.98 13.23 -4.14
N LEU A 39 3.84 13.06 -4.81
CA LEU A 39 3.59 11.89 -5.65
C LEU A 39 4.56 11.85 -6.83
N PHE A 40 4.75 12.97 -7.52
CA PHE A 40 5.70 13.08 -8.61
C PHE A 40 7.13 12.77 -8.16
N ARG A 41 7.54 13.28 -6.98
CA ARG A 41 8.86 13.05 -6.41
C ARG A 41 9.12 11.57 -6.16
N ILE A 42 8.15 10.84 -5.62
CA ILE A 42 8.29 9.39 -5.40
C ILE A 42 8.20 8.62 -6.73
N SER A 43 7.24 8.95 -7.59
CA SER A 43 7.07 8.31 -8.91
C SER A 43 8.28 8.50 -9.82
N SER A 44 9.07 9.57 -9.64
CA SER A 44 10.34 9.75 -10.35
C SER A 44 11.34 8.61 -10.11
N TYR A 45 11.20 7.83 -9.03
CA TYR A 45 12.06 6.67 -8.77
C TYR A 45 11.69 5.43 -9.59
N ALA A 46 10.59 5.46 -10.35
CA ALA A 46 10.23 4.38 -11.28
C ALA A 46 11.37 4.07 -12.28
N PHE A 47 12.17 5.08 -12.65
CA PHE A 47 13.33 4.93 -13.54
C PHE A 47 14.47 4.05 -12.96
N PHE A 48 14.48 3.81 -11.65
CA PHE A 48 15.45 2.94 -10.97
C PHE A 48 14.86 1.56 -10.62
N THR A 49 13.69 1.24 -11.17
CA THR A 49 13.03 -0.05 -11.00
C THR A 49 13.16 -0.94 -12.24
N TYR A 50 13.17 -2.26 -12.02
CA TYR A 50 13.35 -3.26 -13.06
C TYR A 50 12.29 -4.36 -12.96
N ASP A 51 11.58 -4.65 -14.05
CA ASP A 51 10.63 -5.78 -14.12
C ASP A 51 11.25 -7.07 -14.70
N SER A 52 12.46 -7.00 -15.27
CA SER A 52 13.11 -8.14 -15.92
C SER A 52 14.47 -8.41 -15.32
N TYR A 53 14.71 -9.66 -14.93
CA TYR A 53 15.97 -10.11 -14.36
C TYR A 53 17.13 -10.02 -15.37
N ASN A 54 16.86 -9.95 -16.67
CA ASN A 54 17.91 -9.81 -17.68
C ASN A 54 18.58 -8.42 -17.61
N ASN A 55 17.81 -7.39 -17.26
CA ASN A 55 18.25 -6.00 -17.35
C ASN A 55 18.75 -5.44 -16.02
N ILE A 56 18.39 -6.07 -14.91
CA ILE A 56 18.82 -5.61 -13.59
C ILE A 56 20.32 -5.87 -13.40
N PRO A 57 21.10 -4.86 -12.99
CA PRO A 57 22.50 -5.04 -12.63
C PRO A 57 22.63 -5.89 -11.37
N TYR A 58 23.80 -6.49 -11.20
CA TYR A 58 24.11 -7.30 -10.02
C TYR A 58 24.34 -6.40 -8.81
N ASN A 59 23.83 -6.83 -7.66
CA ASN A 59 24.21 -6.33 -6.33
C ASN A 59 24.41 -7.51 -5.40
N ARG A 60 25.36 -7.41 -4.47
CA ARG A 60 25.66 -8.52 -3.54
C ARG A 60 24.46 -8.96 -2.72
N VAL A 61 23.62 -8.01 -2.28
CA VAL A 61 22.49 -8.26 -1.39
C VAL A 61 21.19 -7.75 -2.00
N GLY A 62 20.16 -8.60 -1.99
CA GLY A 62 18.78 -8.22 -2.22
C GLY A 62 18.03 -8.00 -0.90
N LEU A 63 17.49 -6.80 -0.68
CA LEU A 63 16.60 -6.50 0.44
C LEU A 63 15.15 -6.85 0.08
N LEU A 64 14.65 -7.96 0.62
CA LEU A 64 13.26 -8.36 0.52
C LEU A 64 12.44 -7.66 1.62
N LEU A 65 11.56 -6.74 1.21
CA LEU A 65 10.70 -6.01 2.13
C LEU A 65 9.51 -6.87 2.59
N GLY A 66 9.15 -6.72 3.87
CA GLY A 66 8.09 -7.47 4.55
C GLY A 66 6.68 -7.22 4.01
N THR A 67 5.90 -8.29 4.03
CA THR A 67 4.45 -8.31 3.79
C THR A 67 3.88 -9.54 4.47
N SER A 68 2.62 -9.47 4.93
CA SER A 68 1.95 -10.62 5.52
C SER A 68 1.82 -11.78 4.51
N SER A 69 2.05 -13.02 4.95
CA SER A 69 1.80 -14.23 4.16
C SER A 69 0.32 -14.50 3.92
N ASN A 70 -0.55 -13.94 4.76
CA ASN A 70 -1.99 -14.13 4.73
C ASN A 70 -2.72 -12.77 4.75
N ILE A 71 -3.79 -12.67 3.98
CA ILE A 71 -4.73 -11.53 4.03
C ILE A 71 -5.74 -11.76 5.17
N SER A 72 -6.13 -13.01 5.37
CA SER A 72 -6.98 -13.50 6.45
C SER A 72 -6.60 -14.95 6.76
N PRO A 73 -7.02 -15.53 7.90
CA PRO A 73 -6.79 -16.95 8.18
C PRO A 73 -7.21 -17.82 7.00
N GLY A 74 -6.31 -18.66 6.51
CA GLY A 74 -6.55 -19.55 5.36
C GLY A 74 -6.53 -18.90 3.97
N ARG A 75 -6.39 -17.57 3.84
CA ARG A 75 -6.28 -16.88 2.55
C ARG A 75 -4.85 -16.39 2.29
N PRO A 76 -4.08 -17.06 1.40
CA PRO A 76 -2.74 -16.64 1.04
C PRO A 76 -2.71 -15.22 0.46
N ASN A 77 -1.63 -14.51 0.73
CA ASN A 77 -1.37 -13.20 0.15
C ASN A 77 -0.55 -13.37 -1.15
N GLU A 78 -1.14 -12.95 -2.27
CA GLU A 78 -0.44 -12.96 -3.56
C GLU A 78 0.77 -12.00 -3.58
N PHE A 79 0.70 -10.88 -2.84
CA PHE A 79 1.85 -9.98 -2.70
C PHE A 79 3.05 -10.70 -2.09
N PHE A 80 2.83 -11.52 -1.06
CA PHE A 80 3.86 -12.34 -0.43
C PHE A 80 4.46 -13.33 -1.42
N THR A 81 3.60 -14.15 -2.04
CA THR A 81 4.05 -15.20 -2.96
C THR A 81 4.87 -14.62 -4.12
N ASN A 82 4.41 -13.50 -4.69
CA ASN A 82 5.10 -12.84 -5.80
C ASN A 82 6.46 -12.25 -5.38
N ARG A 83 6.58 -11.72 -4.16
CA ARG A 83 7.88 -11.25 -3.65
C ARG A 83 8.87 -12.39 -3.41
N ILE A 84 8.42 -13.51 -2.86
CA ILE A 84 9.26 -14.71 -2.68
C ILE A 84 9.74 -15.25 -4.03
N LEU A 85 8.86 -15.29 -5.02
CA LEU A 85 9.21 -15.70 -6.38
C LEU A 85 10.24 -14.75 -7.00
N ALA A 86 10.05 -13.43 -6.85
CA ALA A 86 10.98 -12.43 -7.33
C ALA A 86 12.38 -12.59 -6.71
N ALA A 87 12.45 -12.66 -5.38
CA ALA A 87 13.71 -12.79 -4.65
C ALA A 87 14.45 -14.10 -4.97
N SER A 88 13.73 -15.22 -4.97
CA SER A 88 14.32 -16.52 -5.34
C SER A 88 14.78 -16.57 -6.80
N THR A 89 14.08 -15.88 -7.72
CA THR A 89 14.47 -15.78 -9.13
C THR A 89 15.76 -14.98 -9.28
N LEU A 90 15.89 -13.82 -8.62
CA LEU A 90 17.11 -13.02 -8.67
C LEU A 90 18.32 -13.80 -8.14
N TYR A 91 18.15 -14.53 -7.03
CA TYR A 91 19.19 -15.40 -6.48
C TYR A 91 19.60 -16.49 -7.48
N LYS A 92 18.64 -17.25 -8.03
CA LYS A 92 18.91 -18.33 -9.00
C LYS A 92 19.54 -17.83 -10.30
N LYS A 93 19.32 -16.57 -10.66
CA LYS A 93 19.90 -15.91 -11.84
C LYS A 93 21.21 -15.19 -11.54
N ASN A 94 21.80 -15.40 -10.36
CA ASN A 94 23.06 -14.77 -9.91
C ASN A 94 23.02 -13.24 -10.02
N LYS A 95 21.86 -12.63 -9.77
CA LYS A 95 21.70 -11.17 -9.69
C LYS A 95 21.90 -10.64 -8.28
N ILE A 96 21.78 -11.53 -7.29
CA ILE A 96 22.10 -11.30 -5.87
C ILE A 96 22.72 -12.57 -5.28
N ASP A 97 23.61 -12.40 -4.30
CA ASP A 97 24.24 -13.54 -3.60
C ASP A 97 23.56 -13.85 -2.27
N TYR A 98 23.03 -12.84 -1.60
CA TYR A 98 22.36 -12.95 -0.32
C TYR A 98 21.00 -12.23 -0.36
N ILE A 99 20.06 -12.73 0.43
CA ILE A 99 18.74 -12.14 0.61
C ILE A 99 18.63 -11.67 2.06
N LEU A 100 18.56 -10.36 2.26
CA LEU A 100 18.20 -9.75 3.53
C LEU A 100 16.67 -9.63 3.61
N VAL A 101 16.06 -10.35 4.52
CA VAL A 101 14.61 -10.42 4.72
C VAL A 101 14.25 -9.51 5.89
N SER A 102 13.62 -8.37 5.64
CA SER A 102 13.28 -7.38 6.69
C SER A 102 11.77 -7.24 6.83
N GLY A 103 11.25 -7.35 8.06
CA GLY A 103 9.82 -7.26 8.34
C GLY A 103 9.50 -7.19 9.83
N ASP A 104 8.21 -7.19 10.15
CA ASP A 104 7.71 -7.05 11.53
C ASP A 104 7.76 -8.40 12.29
N ASN A 105 8.08 -8.31 13.59
CA ASN A 105 8.08 -9.41 14.55
C ASN A 105 7.43 -9.02 15.90
N ARG A 106 6.59 -7.97 15.94
CA ARG A 106 5.93 -7.48 17.18
C ARG A 106 4.91 -8.46 17.75
N HIS A 107 4.35 -9.35 16.94
CA HIS A 107 3.37 -10.33 17.42
C HIS A 107 4.06 -11.69 17.67
N PRO A 108 4.04 -12.24 18.90
CA PRO A 108 4.65 -13.54 19.21
C PRO A 108 4.11 -14.70 18.35
N SER A 109 2.88 -14.55 17.86
CA SER A 109 2.19 -15.51 16.99
C SER A 109 2.41 -15.27 15.48
N TYR A 110 3.12 -14.21 15.07
CA TYR A 110 3.32 -13.86 13.67
C TYR A 110 4.68 -13.18 13.43
N ASN A 111 5.60 -13.90 12.77
CA ASN A 111 6.95 -13.43 12.48
C ASN A 111 7.16 -13.45 10.95
N GLU A 112 6.97 -12.29 10.32
CA GLU A 112 7.04 -12.18 8.86
C GLU A 112 8.40 -12.60 8.30
N PRO A 113 9.56 -12.19 8.89
CA PRO A 113 10.85 -12.66 8.40
C PRO A 113 11.04 -14.17 8.45
N ARG A 114 10.53 -14.86 9.47
CA ARG A 114 10.58 -16.33 9.56
C ARG A 114 9.74 -16.98 8.46
N GLU A 115 8.56 -16.45 8.16
CA GLU A 115 7.70 -16.98 7.10
C GLU A 115 8.34 -16.80 5.73
N MET A 116 8.86 -15.60 5.44
CA MET A 116 9.58 -15.32 4.19
C MET A 116 10.83 -16.22 4.06
N THR A 117 11.60 -16.41 5.14
CA THR A 117 12.76 -17.31 5.17
C THR A 117 12.37 -18.74 4.82
N ARG A 118 11.34 -19.29 5.46
CA ARG A 118 10.83 -20.64 5.16
C ARG A 118 10.38 -20.76 3.70
N ALA A 119 9.69 -19.75 3.18
CA ALA A 119 9.22 -19.75 1.81
C ALA A 119 10.37 -19.66 0.78
N LEU A 120 11.42 -18.90 1.08
CA LEU A 120 12.64 -18.83 0.27
C LEU A 120 13.41 -20.16 0.26
N ILE A 121 13.55 -20.80 1.42
CA ILE A 121 14.17 -22.13 1.54
C ILE A 121 13.40 -23.15 0.70
N LYS A 122 12.07 -23.17 0.83
CA LYS A 122 11.19 -24.02 0.03
C LYS A 122 11.31 -23.73 -1.47
N SER A 123 11.63 -22.50 -1.84
CA SER A 123 11.86 -22.08 -3.22
C SER A 123 13.27 -22.41 -3.73
N GLY A 124 14.12 -23.05 -2.93
CA GLY A 124 15.46 -23.53 -3.33
C GLY A 124 16.61 -22.56 -3.01
N VAL A 125 16.39 -21.55 -2.16
CA VAL A 125 17.47 -20.68 -1.66
C VAL A 125 18.10 -21.32 -0.41
N PRO A 126 19.42 -21.59 -0.38
CA PRO A 126 20.06 -22.16 0.81
C PRO A 126 19.91 -21.24 2.03
N ALA A 127 19.64 -21.82 3.21
CA ALA A 127 19.45 -21.05 4.45
C ALA A 127 20.62 -20.11 4.77
N LYS A 128 21.87 -20.53 4.51
CA LYS A 128 23.09 -19.72 4.68
C LYS A 128 23.17 -18.47 3.79
N ARG A 129 22.30 -18.34 2.78
CA ARG A 129 22.20 -17.18 1.89
C ARG A 129 21.06 -16.23 2.28
N ILE A 130 20.34 -16.53 3.36
CA ILE A 130 19.20 -15.75 3.83
C ILE A 130 19.57 -15.18 5.21
N ILE A 131 19.41 -13.87 5.36
CA ILE A 131 19.65 -13.14 6.60
C ILE A 131 18.34 -12.49 7.00
N SER A 132 17.93 -12.63 8.26
CA SER A 132 16.66 -12.09 8.73
C SER A 132 16.87 -10.85 9.60
N ASP A 133 16.12 -9.80 9.28
CA ASP A 133 15.98 -8.58 10.07
C ASP A 133 14.58 -8.50 10.68
N TYR A 134 14.51 -8.61 12.00
CA TYR A 134 13.26 -8.67 12.77
C TYR A 134 12.76 -7.32 13.28
N ALA A 135 13.43 -6.22 12.93
CA ALA A 135 13.08 -4.87 13.38
C ALA A 135 12.70 -3.93 12.22
N GLY A 136 12.24 -4.50 11.11
CA GLY A 136 11.75 -3.77 9.93
C GLY A 136 10.27 -3.40 10.02
N PHE A 137 9.88 -2.65 11.05
CA PHE A 137 8.45 -2.34 11.32
C PHE A 137 7.81 -1.40 10.30
N ARG A 138 8.62 -0.53 9.71
CA ARG A 138 8.25 0.38 8.63
C ARG A 138 9.30 0.26 7.53
N THR A 139 8.94 0.67 6.32
CA THR A 139 9.90 0.72 5.19
C THR A 139 11.14 1.55 5.54
N ILE A 140 10.99 2.66 6.26
CA ILE A 140 12.12 3.48 6.71
C ILE A 140 13.04 2.70 7.67
N ASP A 141 12.47 1.89 8.56
CA ASP A 141 13.23 1.08 9.50
C ASP A 141 14.05 0.03 8.74
N SER A 142 13.45 -0.71 7.79
CA SER A 142 14.16 -1.69 6.95
C SER A 142 15.30 -1.07 6.15
N ILE A 143 15.09 0.10 5.56
CA ILE A 143 16.08 0.76 4.70
C ILE A 143 17.25 1.32 5.51
N ILE A 144 16.98 2.04 6.59
CA ILE A 144 18.05 2.59 7.43
C ILE A 144 18.83 1.45 8.09
N ARG A 145 18.15 0.40 8.58
CA ARG A 145 18.81 -0.77 9.18
C ARG A 145 19.69 -1.53 8.19
N ALA A 146 19.30 -1.62 6.91
CA ALA A 146 20.15 -2.19 5.88
C ALA A 146 21.54 -1.51 5.84
N LYS A 147 21.58 -0.19 6.04
CA LYS A 147 22.84 0.57 6.12
C LYS A 147 23.52 0.47 7.49
N SER A 148 22.80 0.76 8.57
CA SER A 148 23.42 0.90 9.90
C SER A 148 23.78 -0.44 10.55
N VAL A 149 22.99 -1.47 10.32
CA VAL A 149 23.12 -2.80 10.94
C VAL A 149 23.84 -3.73 10.00
N PHE A 150 23.36 -3.84 8.77
CA PHE A 150 23.90 -4.78 7.80
C PHE A 150 25.02 -4.18 6.94
N MET A 151 25.39 -2.92 7.21
CA MET A 151 26.52 -2.22 6.60
C MET A 151 26.44 -2.17 5.06
N LEU A 152 25.21 -2.11 4.53
CA LEU A 152 24.93 -2.09 3.10
C LEU A 152 24.87 -0.66 2.58
N ASN A 153 25.82 -0.31 1.71
CA ASN A 153 25.80 0.95 0.96
C ASN A 153 25.20 0.81 -0.44
N GLU A 154 25.10 -0.43 -0.95
CA GLU A 154 24.57 -0.76 -2.26
C GLU A 154 23.73 -2.05 -2.18
N LEU A 155 22.50 -2.03 -2.70
CA LEU A 155 21.57 -3.16 -2.60
C LEU A 155 20.48 -3.14 -3.69
N THR A 156 19.83 -4.29 -3.88
CA THR A 156 18.62 -4.41 -4.70
C THR A 156 17.39 -4.56 -3.81
N ILE A 157 16.47 -3.59 -3.81
CA ILE A 157 15.20 -3.67 -3.10
C ILE A 157 14.24 -4.57 -3.88
N ILE A 158 13.52 -5.46 -3.19
CA ILE A 158 12.59 -6.43 -3.78
C ILE A 158 11.23 -6.29 -3.12
N SER A 159 10.28 -5.75 -3.86
CA SER A 159 8.87 -5.56 -3.48
C SER A 159 8.05 -5.27 -4.74
N GLN A 160 6.78 -4.89 -4.63
CA GLN A 160 5.99 -4.34 -5.72
C GLN A 160 6.49 -2.96 -6.14
N ASP A 161 6.21 -2.61 -7.40
CA ASP A 161 6.51 -1.32 -8.04
C ASP A 161 6.19 -0.11 -7.16
N PHE A 162 4.95 0.02 -6.69
CA PHE A 162 4.51 1.18 -5.92
C PHE A 162 5.31 1.35 -4.62
N HIS A 163 5.68 0.23 -3.98
CA HIS A 163 6.43 0.20 -2.72
C HIS A 163 7.93 0.39 -2.97
N ASN A 164 8.44 -0.14 -4.08
CA ASN A 164 9.82 0.02 -4.51
C ASN A 164 10.16 1.49 -4.75
N GLU A 165 9.28 2.24 -5.44
CA GLU A 165 9.48 3.68 -5.66
C GLU A 165 9.67 4.44 -4.33
N ARG A 166 8.81 4.18 -3.35
CA ARG A 166 8.91 4.79 -2.02
C ARG A 166 10.15 4.34 -1.26
N ALA A 167 10.48 3.05 -1.31
CA ALA A 167 11.67 2.51 -0.66
C ALA A 167 12.97 3.08 -1.27
N LEU A 168 13.00 3.28 -2.60
CA LEU A 168 14.11 3.93 -3.31
C LEU A 168 14.25 5.40 -2.91
N PHE A 169 13.13 6.13 -2.77
CA PHE A 169 13.17 7.51 -2.26
C PHE A 169 13.83 7.58 -0.87
N ILE A 170 13.42 6.70 0.04
CA ILE A 170 14.01 6.61 1.39
C ILE A 170 15.49 6.22 1.31
N ALA A 171 15.84 5.22 0.50
CA ALA A 171 17.23 4.77 0.34
C ALA A 171 18.14 5.90 -0.15
N LYS A 172 17.68 6.65 -1.16
CA LYS A 172 18.42 7.79 -1.71
C LYS A 172 18.59 8.90 -0.68
N ALA A 173 17.54 9.22 0.08
CA ALA A 173 17.61 10.22 1.16
C ALA A 173 18.59 9.82 2.27
N ASN A 174 18.79 8.52 2.50
CA ASN A 174 19.71 7.99 3.50
C ASN A 174 21.11 7.63 2.92
N GLY A 175 21.40 8.04 1.69
CA GLY A 175 22.70 7.82 1.05
C GLY A 175 23.03 6.34 0.80
N ILE A 176 22.03 5.55 0.41
CA ILE A 176 22.17 4.16 -0.03
C ILE A 176 22.01 4.13 -1.55
N ASN A 177 22.97 3.52 -2.25
CA ASN A 177 22.87 3.27 -3.69
C ASN A 177 21.95 2.06 -3.95
N ALA A 178 20.65 2.30 -4.03
CA ALA A 178 19.68 1.24 -4.25
C ALA A 178 19.10 1.28 -5.67
N ILE A 179 18.89 0.08 -6.22
CA ILE A 179 17.96 -0.17 -7.34
C ILE A 179 16.83 -1.06 -6.83
N ALA A 180 15.75 -1.23 -7.59
CA ALA A 180 14.68 -2.12 -7.18
C ALA A 180 14.21 -3.08 -8.27
N PHE A 181 13.77 -4.26 -7.84
CA PHE A 181 13.14 -5.25 -8.70
C PHE A 181 11.66 -5.38 -8.37
N ASN A 182 10.81 -5.20 -9.37
CA ASN A 182 9.36 -5.22 -9.23
C ASN A 182 8.85 -6.67 -9.23
N ALA A 183 8.34 -7.10 -8.08
CA ALA A 183 7.53 -8.29 -7.98
C ALA A 183 6.17 -8.06 -8.66
N SER A 184 5.62 -9.10 -9.28
CA SER A 184 4.29 -9.04 -9.90
C SER A 184 3.23 -8.58 -8.89
N ASN A 185 2.30 -7.75 -9.35
CA ASN A 185 1.10 -7.42 -8.60
C ASN A 185 0.09 -8.60 -8.62
N PRO A 186 -0.73 -8.76 -7.57
CA PRO A 186 -1.85 -9.69 -7.53
C PRO A 186 -2.79 -9.56 -8.74
N VAL A 187 -3.47 -10.65 -9.06
CA VAL A 187 -4.50 -10.68 -10.11
C VAL A 187 -5.77 -9.95 -9.66
N SER A 188 -6.03 -9.92 -8.35
CA SER A 188 -7.22 -9.26 -7.79
C SER A 188 -7.11 -7.73 -7.83
N GLU A 189 -7.93 -7.09 -8.67
CA GLU A 189 -8.00 -5.63 -8.78
C GLU A 189 -8.43 -4.95 -7.47
N VAL A 190 -9.36 -5.54 -6.72
CA VAL A 190 -9.81 -5.02 -5.42
C VAL A 190 -8.67 -4.99 -4.39
N ALA A 191 -7.80 -6.02 -4.40
CA ALA A 191 -6.64 -6.07 -3.53
C ALA A 191 -5.62 -4.98 -3.91
N ASN A 192 -5.42 -4.74 -5.20
CA ASN A 192 -4.54 -3.69 -5.70
C ASN A 192 -5.06 -2.30 -5.32
N PHE A 193 -6.35 -2.01 -5.55
CA PHE A 193 -6.94 -0.70 -5.26
C PHE A 193 -6.83 -0.30 -3.77
N LYS A 194 -7.12 -1.24 -2.84
CA LYS A 194 -6.96 -0.97 -1.40
C LYS A 194 -5.52 -0.59 -1.04
N VAL A 195 -4.56 -1.25 -1.67
CA VAL A 195 -3.14 -0.99 -1.45
C VAL A 195 -2.70 0.32 -2.08
N GLU A 196 -3.22 0.68 -3.25
CA GLU A 196 -2.96 1.96 -3.92
C GLU A 196 -3.43 3.15 -3.08
N VAL A 197 -4.65 3.09 -2.51
CA VAL A 197 -5.16 4.15 -1.61
C VAL A 197 -4.26 4.30 -0.40
N ARG A 198 -3.89 3.18 0.25
CA ARG A 198 -2.96 3.20 1.38
C ARG A 198 -1.60 3.79 0.96
N GLU A 199 -1.11 3.41 -0.21
CA GLU A 199 0.18 3.86 -0.72
C GLU A 199 0.18 5.34 -1.07
N PHE A 200 -0.92 5.89 -1.61
CA PHE A 200 -1.08 7.33 -1.82
C PHE A 200 -0.79 8.12 -0.53
N PHE A 201 -1.47 7.77 0.57
CA PHE A 201 -1.24 8.41 1.87
C PHE A 201 0.17 8.15 2.41
N ALA A 202 0.68 6.92 2.24
CA ALA A 202 2.03 6.57 2.68
C ALA A 202 3.12 7.36 1.94
N ARG A 203 2.92 7.70 0.66
CA ARG A 203 3.85 8.52 -0.14
C ARG A 203 3.93 9.93 0.41
N ILE A 204 2.80 10.56 0.66
CA ILE A 204 2.71 11.91 1.21
C ILE A 204 3.36 11.97 2.59
N MET A 205 3.00 11.02 3.47
CA MET A 205 3.57 10.94 4.81
C MET A 205 5.08 10.64 4.79
N CYS A 206 5.55 9.83 3.84
CA CYS A 206 6.97 9.53 3.67
C CYS A 206 7.77 10.78 3.28
N VAL A 207 7.27 11.57 2.33
CA VAL A 207 7.92 12.83 1.94
C VAL A 207 7.96 13.80 3.12
N PHE A 208 6.85 13.90 3.86
CA PHE A 208 6.78 14.73 5.06
C PHE A 208 7.78 14.24 6.13
N ASP A 209 7.84 12.94 6.39
CA ASP A 209 8.75 12.34 7.37
C ASP A 209 10.21 12.63 7.02
N ILE A 210 10.62 12.36 5.78
CA ILE A 210 12.00 12.56 5.31
C ILE A 210 12.44 14.02 5.38
N TYR A 211 11.59 14.98 4.98
CA TYR A 211 12.00 16.38 4.93
C TYR A 211 11.82 17.13 6.26
N PHE A 212 10.85 16.73 7.09
CA PHE A 212 10.49 17.51 8.29
C PHE A 212 10.75 16.77 9.61
N LEU A 213 10.52 15.46 9.69
CA LEU A 213 10.59 14.71 10.96
C LEU A 213 11.92 13.97 11.13
N ASN A 214 12.56 13.57 10.03
CA ASN A 214 13.78 12.77 9.99
C ASN A 214 13.74 11.54 10.93
N SER A 215 12.61 10.82 10.92
CA SER A 215 12.38 9.71 11.84
C SER A 215 13.47 8.65 11.75
N GLN A 216 14.05 8.30 12.91
CA GLN A 216 15.04 7.23 13.01
C GLN A 216 14.37 5.87 13.31
N PRO A 217 15.03 4.75 12.99
CA PRO A 217 14.53 3.42 13.36
C PRO A 217 14.48 3.26 14.87
N LYS A 218 13.43 2.60 15.36
CA LYS A 218 13.25 2.35 16.80
C LYS A 218 14.36 1.47 17.39
N PHE A 219 14.93 0.59 16.58
CA PHE A 219 15.98 -0.33 16.99
C PHE A 219 17.06 -0.31 15.92
N LEU A 220 18.28 0.10 16.30
CA LEU A 220 19.45 0.04 15.43
C LEU A 220 20.24 -1.23 15.73
N GLY A 221 20.52 -1.59 16.98
CA GLY A 221 21.19 -2.87 17.30
C GLY A 221 22.62 -2.95 16.75
N GLU A 222 23.33 -4.04 17.06
CA GLU A 222 24.73 -4.20 16.70
C GLU A 222 24.96 -4.51 15.22
N PRO A 223 26.07 -4.08 14.62
CA PRO A 223 26.40 -4.39 13.23
C PRO A 223 26.51 -5.90 12.96
N ILE A 224 25.90 -6.37 11.88
CA ILE A 224 25.88 -7.76 11.44
C ILE A 224 26.49 -7.84 10.04
N ALA A 225 27.63 -8.51 9.90
CA ALA A 225 28.25 -8.76 8.61
C ALA A 225 27.45 -9.82 7.81
N ILE A 226 27.17 -9.52 6.55
CA ILE A 226 26.56 -10.48 5.62
C ILE A 226 27.67 -11.26 4.90
N GLY A 227 27.78 -12.56 5.19
CA GLY A 227 28.83 -13.45 4.68
C GLY A 227 30.20 -13.19 5.30
N ASP A 228 31.07 -14.20 5.35
CA ASP A 228 32.37 -14.20 6.07
C ASP A 228 33.44 -13.21 5.55
N ALA A 229 33.08 -12.21 4.73
CA ALA A 229 34.01 -11.25 4.17
C ALA A 229 34.05 -9.96 5.01
N ALA A 230 35.27 -9.55 5.38
CA ALA A 230 35.56 -8.26 5.99
C ALA A 230 34.93 -7.11 5.17
N MET A 231 34.45 -6.12 5.90
CA MET A 231 33.90 -4.86 5.39
C MET A 231 34.71 -4.29 4.21
N PRO A 232 34.08 -3.85 3.11
CA PRO A 232 34.80 -3.11 2.09
C PRO A 232 35.38 -1.83 2.71
N LYS A 233 36.66 -1.57 2.41
CA LYS A 233 37.34 -0.30 2.70
C LYS A 233 36.50 0.88 2.18
N GLN A 234 36.61 2.02 2.86
CA GLN A 234 35.75 3.19 2.70
C GLN A 234 35.41 3.54 1.24
N PRO A 235 34.17 4.02 0.97
CA PRO A 235 33.72 4.34 -0.38
C PRO A 235 34.66 5.35 -1.03
N THR A 236 35.19 5.03 -2.22
CA THR A 236 35.87 6.00 -3.06
C THR A 236 34.83 6.93 -3.68
N ASP A 237 35.02 8.24 -3.58
CA ASP A 237 34.19 9.34 -4.12
C ASP A 237 34.05 9.39 -5.66
N LYS A 238 34.36 8.31 -6.37
CA LYS A 238 34.19 8.25 -7.82
C LYS A 238 32.75 7.83 -8.15
N ALA A 239 32.00 8.75 -8.77
CA ALA A 239 30.70 8.45 -9.33
C ALA A 239 30.79 7.29 -10.34
N LYS A 240 30.12 6.15 -10.05
CA LYS A 240 29.94 5.07 -11.02
C LYS A 240 28.88 5.50 -12.03
N LEU A 241 29.24 5.53 -13.32
CA LEU A 241 28.27 5.78 -14.39
C LEU A 241 27.33 4.58 -14.55
N PRO A 242 26.01 4.79 -14.73
CA PRO A 242 25.07 3.72 -15.04
C PRO A 242 25.38 3.14 -16.42
N THR A 243 25.70 1.84 -16.47
CA THR A 243 26.09 1.12 -17.69
C THR A 243 24.91 0.53 -18.47
N SER A 244 23.69 0.63 -17.95
CA SER A 244 22.49 0.09 -18.60
C SER A 244 21.66 1.17 -19.30
N LYS A 245 21.17 0.86 -20.51
CA LYS A 245 20.21 1.72 -21.24
C LYS A 245 18.91 1.87 -20.44
N LEU A 246 18.42 3.10 -20.32
CA LEU A 246 17.12 3.43 -19.72
C LEU A 246 15.99 2.63 -20.38
N LYS A 247 15.11 2.06 -19.56
CA LYS A 247 14.04 1.15 -19.98
C LYS A 247 12.87 1.90 -20.63
N ARG A 248 12.34 1.37 -21.74
CA ARG A 248 11.02 1.73 -22.31
C ARG A 248 9.99 0.65 -21.94
N PRO A 249 8.72 1.00 -21.64
CA PRO A 249 7.68 0.02 -21.32
C PRO A 249 7.31 -0.80 -22.56
N SER A 250 7.19 -2.13 -22.44
CA SER A 250 6.77 -3.02 -23.53
C SER A 250 5.45 -3.74 -23.21
N LEU A 251 4.55 -3.74 -24.19
CA LEU A 251 3.17 -4.22 -24.10
C LEU A 251 3.00 -5.76 -24.07
N SER A 252 4.08 -6.56 -24.00
CA SER A 252 4.02 -8.02 -24.14
C SER A 252 3.95 -8.81 -22.82
N VAL A 253 3.80 -8.13 -21.67
CA VAL A 253 3.85 -8.76 -20.34
C VAL A 253 2.60 -9.62 -20.05
N ALA A 254 1.45 -9.30 -20.66
CA ALA A 254 0.20 -10.05 -20.47
C ALA A 254 0.26 -11.47 -21.03
N GLY A 255 0.78 -11.66 -22.26
CA GLY A 255 0.83 -12.96 -22.92
C GLY A 255 1.77 -13.98 -22.25
N LEU A 256 2.88 -13.51 -21.68
CA LEU A 256 3.84 -14.35 -20.95
C LEU A 256 3.31 -14.79 -19.57
N LYS A 257 2.42 -14.01 -18.95
CA LYS A 257 1.75 -14.38 -17.69
C LYS A 257 0.77 -15.53 -17.88
N GLN A 258 -0.03 -15.49 -18.95
CA GLN A 258 -1.06 -16.50 -19.24
C GLN A 258 -0.44 -17.91 -19.37
N LYS A 259 0.60 -18.03 -20.21
CA LYS A 259 1.28 -19.30 -20.49
C LYS A 259 1.93 -19.90 -19.24
N ARG A 260 2.51 -19.05 -18.38
CA ARG A 260 3.20 -19.48 -17.15
C ARG A 260 2.25 -19.88 -16.02
N ILE A 261 1.04 -19.29 -15.97
CA ILE A 261 -0.01 -19.71 -15.04
C ILE A 261 -0.51 -21.11 -15.42
N GLU A 262 -0.65 -21.38 -16.71
CA GLU A 262 -1.10 -22.67 -17.25
C GLU A 262 -0.11 -23.79 -16.90
N ASP A 263 1.19 -23.55 -17.12
CA ASP A 263 2.26 -24.51 -16.80
C ASP A 263 2.33 -24.85 -15.29
N MET A 264 1.93 -23.93 -14.41
CA MET A 264 1.98 -24.11 -12.95
C MET A 264 0.70 -24.70 -12.35
N ARG A 265 -0.38 -24.88 -13.12
CA ARG A 265 -1.62 -25.52 -12.62
C ARG A 265 -1.40 -26.96 -12.16
N HIS A 266 -0.46 -27.68 -12.79
CA HIS A 266 -0.12 -29.05 -12.42
C HIS A 266 0.72 -29.17 -11.12
N LEU A 267 1.32 -28.06 -10.67
CA LEU A 267 2.10 -27.98 -9.43
C LEU A 267 1.28 -27.49 -8.23
N ALA A 268 0.08 -26.94 -8.49
CA ALA A 268 -0.83 -26.51 -7.44
C ALA A 268 -1.45 -27.75 -6.77
N LYS A 269 -1.26 -27.90 -5.45
CA LYS A 269 -1.96 -28.94 -4.68
C LYS A 269 -3.46 -28.75 -4.86
N GLN A 270 -4.16 -29.82 -5.24
CA GLN A 270 -5.62 -29.79 -5.30
C GLN A 270 -6.19 -29.48 -3.91
N PRO A 271 -7.24 -28.65 -3.82
CA PRO A 271 -7.88 -28.35 -2.55
C PRO A 271 -8.44 -29.64 -1.94
N THR A 272 -8.20 -29.84 -0.64
CA THR A 272 -8.76 -30.95 0.13
C THR A 272 -10.30 -30.90 0.15
N ASP A 273 -10.97 -32.05 0.25
CA ASP A 273 -12.44 -32.15 0.22
C ASP A 273 -13.14 -31.26 1.26
N SER A 274 -12.50 -31.06 2.42
CA SER A 274 -12.96 -30.12 3.45
C SER A 274 -12.94 -28.66 2.99
N ALA A 275 -11.91 -28.26 2.22
CA ALA A 275 -11.81 -26.92 1.63
C ALA A 275 -12.80 -26.73 0.48
N LEU A 276 -13.10 -27.80 -0.27
CA LEU A 276 -14.13 -27.78 -1.31
C LEU A 276 -15.53 -27.60 -0.70
N MET A 277 -15.83 -28.34 0.37
CA MET A 277 -17.09 -28.25 1.12
C MET A 277 -17.29 -26.86 1.76
N LEU A 278 -16.24 -26.30 2.37
CA LEU A 278 -16.27 -24.94 2.92
C LEU A 278 -16.56 -23.89 1.83
N ARG A 279 -15.96 -24.05 0.65
CA ARG A 279 -16.21 -23.16 -0.50
C ARG A 279 -17.64 -23.28 -1.01
N GLN A 280 -18.17 -24.50 -1.14
CA GLN A 280 -19.56 -24.73 -1.54
C GLN A 280 -20.55 -24.14 -0.52
N GLN A 281 -20.29 -24.29 0.78
CA GLN A 281 -21.10 -23.69 1.84
C GLN A 281 -21.04 -22.15 1.80
N GLN A 282 -19.88 -21.57 1.53
CA GLN A 282 -19.73 -20.12 1.38
C GLN A 282 -20.45 -19.57 0.13
N GLU A 283 -20.34 -20.27 -1.00
CA GLU A 283 -21.05 -19.91 -2.24
C GLU A 283 -22.58 -20.05 -2.08
N ALA A 284 -23.04 -21.11 -1.40
CA ALA A 284 -24.46 -21.28 -1.05
C ALA A 284 -24.96 -20.16 -0.12
N ARG A 285 -24.16 -19.77 0.89
CA ARG A 285 -24.49 -18.69 1.81
C ARG A 285 -24.53 -17.32 1.12
N LEU A 286 -23.64 -17.07 0.16
CA LEU A 286 -23.64 -15.86 -0.66
C LEU A 286 -24.85 -15.80 -1.59
N ARG A 287 -25.22 -16.93 -2.22
CA ARG A 287 -26.44 -17.03 -3.03
C ARG A 287 -27.69 -16.78 -2.20
N LEU A 288 -27.78 -17.38 -1.01
CA LEU A 288 -28.89 -17.16 -0.08
C LEU A 288 -28.98 -15.68 0.33
N LYS A 289 -27.84 -15.06 0.66
CA LYS A 289 -27.79 -13.64 1.00
C LYS A 289 -28.29 -12.77 -0.15
N HIS A 290 -27.87 -13.08 -1.37
CA HIS A 290 -28.33 -12.35 -2.56
C HIS A 290 -29.83 -12.56 -2.80
N MET A 291 -30.36 -13.77 -2.61
CA MET A 291 -31.80 -14.05 -2.72
C MET A 291 -32.62 -13.23 -1.72
N LEU A 292 -32.21 -13.20 -0.44
CA LEU A 292 -32.86 -12.40 0.60
C LEU A 292 -32.81 -10.90 0.31
N GLU A 293 -31.68 -10.40 -0.22
CA GLU A 293 -31.55 -8.99 -0.64
C GLU A 293 -32.44 -8.66 -1.85
N THR A 294 -32.71 -9.61 -2.75
CA THR A 294 -33.69 -9.44 -3.84
C THR A 294 -35.13 -9.51 -3.35
N GLU A 295 -35.47 -10.39 -2.40
CA GLU A 295 -36.82 -10.47 -1.82
C GLU A 295 -37.17 -9.20 -1.04
N ASP A 296 -36.27 -8.69 -0.19
CA ASP A 296 -36.48 -7.43 0.54
C ASP A 296 -36.66 -6.24 -0.42
N LYS A 297 -35.99 -6.25 -1.58
CA LYS A 297 -36.19 -5.24 -2.63
C LYS A 297 -37.56 -5.35 -3.32
N LEU A 298 -38.05 -6.57 -3.54
CA LEU A 298 -39.35 -6.82 -4.15
C LEU A 298 -40.50 -6.47 -3.18
N GLU A 299 -40.37 -6.82 -1.90
CA GLU A 299 -41.35 -6.44 -0.87
C GLU A 299 -41.47 -4.92 -0.74
N ARG A 300 -40.35 -4.20 -0.66
CA ARG A 300 -40.35 -2.72 -0.60
C ARG A 300 -40.94 -2.03 -1.83
N GLN A 301 -40.95 -2.69 -3.00
CA GLN A 301 -41.58 -2.15 -4.21
C GLN A 301 -43.09 -2.48 -4.30
N SER A 302 -43.58 -3.44 -3.51
CA SER A 302 -44.97 -3.91 -3.56
C SER A 302 -45.91 -3.26 -2.55
N VAL A 303 -45.42 -2.46 -1.58
CA VAL A 303 -46.27 -1.78 -0.58
C VAL A 303 -46.87 -0.49 -1.18
N PRO A 304 -48.19 -0.39 -1.39
CA PRO A 304 -48.82 0.85 -1.84
C PRO A 304 -48.89 1.84 -0.68
N LEU A 305 -48.45 3.09 -0.90
CA LEU A 305 -48.66 4.20 0.03
C LEU A 305 -50.15 4.51 0.12
N LEU A 306 -50.82 4.09 1.20
CA LEU A 306 -52.17 4.55 1.51
C LEU A 306 -52.13 6.06 1.87
N PRO A 307 -53.03 6.89 1.32
CA PRO A 307 -53.05 8.31 1.62
C PRO A 307 -53.54 8.54 3.06
N VAL A 308 -52.73 9.23 3.85
CA VAL A 308 -53.10 9.71 5.19
C VAL A 308 -54.09 10.86 5.02
N THR A 309 -55.37 10.61 5.28
CA THR A 309 -56.40 11.65 5.38
C THR A 309 -56.29 12.34 6.74
N VAL A 310 -55.92 13.63 6.73
CA VAL A 310 -55.97 14.49 7.91
C VAL A 310 -57.40 15.03 8.07
N PRO A 311 -58.08 14.85 9.22
CA PRO A 311 -59.43 15.38 9.40
C PRO A 311 -59.41 16.90 9.54
N LYS A 312 -60.32 17.55 8.82
CA LYS A 312 -60.58 19.00 8.83
C LYS A 312 -61.24 19.37 10.16
N LYS A 313 -60.67 20.34 10.91
CA LYS A 313 -61.32 20.93 12.09
C LYS A 313 -62.60 21.64 11.65
N GLU A 314 -63.73 21.24 12.22
CA GLU A 314 -64.99 21.99 12.17
C GLU A 314 -64.88 23.23 13.07
N GLU A 315 -65.09 24.41 12.49
CA GLU A 315 -65.40 25.64 13.23
C GLU A 315 -66.85 25.57 13.71
N VAL A 316 -67.04 25.43 15.01
CA VAL A 316 -68.36 25.55 15.66
C VAL A 316 -68.64 27.04 15.88
N SER A 317 -69.57 27.60 15.11
CA SER A 317 -70.14 28.93 15.36
C SER A 317 -71.16 28.86 16.49
N ASN A 318 -70.75 29.25 17.70
CA ASN A 318 -71.67 29.51 18.81
C ASN A 318 -72.25 30.92 18.70
N SER A 319 -73.50 31.03 18.25
CA SER A 319 -74.35 32.19 18.48
C SER A 319 -74.87 32.15 19.92
N HIS A 320 -74.30 32.96 20.81
CA HIS A 320 -74.96 33.37 22.05
C HIS A 320 -75.91 34.52 21.71
N GLY A 321 -77.21 34.29 21.92
CA GLY A 321 -78.17 35.35 22.15
C GLY A 321 -78.17 35.65 23.65
N ASP A 322 -77.91 36.91 24.01
CA ASP A 322 -78.18 37.43 25.34
C ASP A 322 -79.69 37.67 25.50
N PRO A 323 -80.24 37.45 26.71
CA PRO A 323 -81.55 37.94 27.10
C PRO A 323 -81.42 39.39 27.59
N TRP A 324 -82.49 40.18 27.42
CA TRP A 324 -82.71 41.58 27.81
C TRP A 324 -82.45 42.63 26.70
N ASP A 325 -83.56 43.33 26.39
CA ASP A 325 -83.77 44.51 25.53
C ASP A 325 -83.74 44.33 24.00
#